data_AF-A0A6P1FNI9-F1
#
_entry.id   AF-A0A6P1FNI9-F1
#
_cell.length_a   1.000
_cell.length_b   1.000
_cell.length_c   1.000
_cell.angle_alpha   90.00
_cell.angle_beta   90.00
_cell.angle_gamma   90.00
#
_symmetry.space_group_name_H-M   'P 1'
#
loop_
_entity.id
_entity.type
_entity.pdbx_description
1 polymer ?
#
loop_
_entity_poly.entity_id
_entity_poly.type
_entity_poly.pdbx_seq_one_letter_code
_entity_poly.pdbx_strand_id
1 'polypeptide(L)' 'MEPTNVAWTVEKQARDRFNDMASHANVSSAVFFERLVEHVQSELTDEGVPSWWPSQPTLLSDEELPIDTR' A
#
# COMPACT_ATOMS: atom_id res chain seq x y z
N MET A 1 9.36 0.54 -21.55
CA MET A 1 8.89 1.21 -20.33
C MET A 1 8.24 2.51 -20.77
N GLU A 2 6.97 2.69 -20.43
CA GLU A 2 6.18 3.86 -20.81
C GLU A 2 6.01 4.72 -19.55
N PRO A 3 6.76 5.83 -19.39
CA PRO A 3 6.68 6.66 -18.21
C PRO A 3 5.32 7.36 -18.13
N THR A 4 4.72 7.37 -16.94
CA THR A 4 3.43 8.03 -16.69
C THR A 4 3.47 8.85 -15.40
N ASN A 5 2.61 9.85 -15.32
CA ASN A 5 2.50 10.70 -14.13
C ASN A 5 1.64 10.02 -13.08
N VAL A 6 2.13 10.04 -11.84
CA VAL A 6 1.39 9.56 -10.68
C VAL A 6 0.81 10.78 -9.95
N ALA A 7 -0.52 10.88 -9.90
CA ALA A 7 -1.24 11.98 -9.26
C ALA A 7 -2.09 11.45 -8.10
N TRP A 8 -1.60 11.60 -6.87
CA TRP A 8 -2.30 11.19 -5.66
C TRP A 8 -2.35 12.33 -4.64
N THR A 9 -3.42 12.34 -3.86
CA THR A 9 -3.51 13.18 -2.65
C THR A 9 -3.07 12.35 -1.46
N VAL A 10 -1.99 12.79 -0.80
CA VAL A 10 -1.41 12.13 0.37
C VAL A 10 -1.13 13.17 1.45
N GLU A 11 -0.99 12.69 2.69
CA GLU A 11 -0.54 13.53 3.79
C GLU A 11 0.84 14.13 3.51
N LYS A 12 0.99 15.43 3.77
CA LYS A 12 2.25 16.16 3.52
C LYS A 12 3.44 15.48 4.20
N GLN A 13 3.27 15.05 5.45
CA GLN A 13 4.32 14.39 6.22
C GLN A 13 4.76 13.06 5.59
N ALA A 14 3.83 12.30 5.01
CA ALA A 14 4.15 11.04 4.34
C ALA A 14 4.97 11.29 3.06
N ARG A 15 4.56 12.27 2.26
CA ARG A 15 5.31 12.70 1.07
C ARG A 15 6.73 13.14 1.42
N ASP A 16 6.87 13.97 2.45
CA ASP A 16 8.18 14.52 2.83
C ASP A 16 9.12 13.39 3.30
N ARG A 17 8.63 12.46 4.14
CA ARG A 17 9.39 11.26 4.53
C ARG A 17 9.81 10.40 3.34
N PHE A 18 8.92 10.22 2.36
CA PHE A 18 9.22 9.46 1.16
C PHE A 18 10.36 10.11 0.35
N ASN A 19 10.32 11.43 0.18
CA ASN A 19 11.38 12.17 -0.49
C ASN A 19 12.71 12.11 0.27
N ASP A 20 12.68 12.15 1.60
CA ASP A 20 13.87 12.01 2.43
C ASP A 20 14.51 10.61 2.25
N MET A 21 13.70 9.55 2.20
CA MET A 21 14.20 8.19 1.92
C MET A 21 14.85 8.09 0.54
N ALA A 22 14.23 8.67 -0.49
CA ALA A 22 14.80 8.71 -1.83
C ALA A 22 16.14 9.49 -1.86
N SER A 23 16.18 10.63 -1.17
CA SER A 23 17.39 11.46 -1.02
C SER A 23 18.52 10.69 -0.33
N HIS A 24 18.24 9.97 0.75
CA HIS A 24 19.24 9.12 1.44
C HIS A 24 19.76 7.99 0.55
N ALA A 25 18.92 7.45 -0.34
CA ALA A 25 19.31 6.46 -1.33
C ALA A 25 20.01 7.08 -2.56
N ASN A 26 20.20 8.40 -2.60
CA ASN A 26 20.81 9.16 -3.70
C ASN A 26 20.13 8.93 -5.05
N VAL A 27 18.80 8.82 -5.04
CA VAL A 27 17.95 8.64 -6.23
C VAL A 27 16.78 9.62 -6.23
N SER A 28 16.10 9.77 -7.36
CA SER A 28 14.86 10.53 -7.41
C SER A 28 13.72 9.77 -6.74
N SER A 29 12.70 10.50 -6.27
CA SER A 29 11.49 9.91 -5.67
C SER A 29 10.78 8.93 -6.63
N ALA A 30 10.81 9.20 -7.94
CA ALA A 30 10.25 8.30 -8.95
C ALA A 30 11.02 6.96 -9.01
N VAL A 31 12.34 7.00 -9.04
CA VAL A 31 13.17 5.78 -9.03
C VAL A 31 12.99 5.02 -7.72
N PHE A 32 12.96 5.73 -6.59
CA PHE A 32 12.70 5.09 -5.30
C PHE A 32 11.33 4.40 -5.25
N PHE A 33 10.30 5.04 -5.84
CA PHE A 33 8.96 4.45 -5.96
C PHE A 33 8.98 3.16 -6.79
N GLU A 34 9.64 3.16 -7.95
CA GLU A 34 9.77 1.96 -8.80
C GLU A 34 10.43 0.81 -8.03
N ARG A 35 11.51 1.09 -7.29
CA ARG A 35 12.19 0.10 -6.44
C ARG A 35 11.34 -0.39 -5.28
N LEU A 36 10.56 0.50 -4.67
CA LEU A 36 9.63 0.12 -3.61
C LEU A 36 8.56 -0.83 -4.15
N VAL A 37 8.01 -0.57 -5.34
CA VAL A 37 7.03 -1.46 -5.99
C VAL A 37 7.65 -2.83 -6.32
N GLU A 38 8.88 -2.86 -6.84
CA GLU A 38 9.63 -4.11 -7.05
C GLU A 38 9.81 -4.89 -5.75
N HIS A 39 10.16 -4.22 -4.65
CA HIS A 39 10.34 -4.85 -3.34
C HIS A 39 9.03 -5.40 -2.77
N VAL A 40 7.97 -4.58 -2.79
CA VAL A 40 6.66 -4.97 -2.26
C VAL A 40 6.06 -6.15 -3.01
N GLN A 41 6.32 -6.27 -4.33
CA GLN A 41 5.93 -7.45 -5.11
C GLN A 41 6.50 -8.77 -4.56
N SER A 42 7.65 -8.74 -3.89
CA SER A 42 8.25 -9.93 -3.27
C SER A 42 7.60 -10.32 -1.93
N GLU A 43 6.77 -9.45 -1.36
CA GLU A 43 6.11 -9.62 -0.06
C GLU A 43 4.58 -9.78 -0.18
N LEU A 44 4.07 -10.00 -1.39
CA LEU A 44 2.65 -10.19 -1.61
C LEU A 44 2.19 -11.57 -1.12
N THR A 45 1.00 -11.62 -0.54
CA THR A 45 0.26 -12.85 -0.29
C THR A 45 -0.30 -13.41 -1.60
N ASP A 46 -0.88 -14.62 -1.53
CA ASP A 46 -1.61 -15.22 -2.66
C ASP A 46 -2.79 -14.36 -3.15
N GLU A 47 -3.27 -13.43 -2.31
CA GLU A 47 -4.35 -12.47 -2.63
C GLU A 47 -3.82 -11.18 -3.29
N GLY A 48 -2.51 -11.07 -3.50
CA GLY A 48 -1.89 -9.92 -4.16
C GLY A 48 -1.78 -8.67 -3.29
N VAL A 49 -1.91 -8.80 -1.96
CA VAL A 49 -1.71 -7.71 -1.00
C VAL A 49 -0.43 -7.95 -0.19
N PRO A 50 0.31 -6.90 0.21
CA PRO A 50 1.50 -7.07 1.04
C PRO A 50 1.15 -7.73 2.38
N SER A 51 1.99 -8.64 2.88
CA SER A 51 1.73 -9.36 4.14
C SER A 51 1.62 -8.46 5.39
N TRP A 52 2.24 -7.27 5.33
CA TRP A 52 2.18 -6.24 6.37
C TRP A 52 1.01 -5.27 6.19
N TRP A 53 0.31 -5.34 5.05
CA TRP A 53 -0.89 -4.53 4.84
C TRP A 53 -1.91 -4.96 5.90
N PRO A 54 -2.48 -4.01 6.67
CA PRO A 54 -3.45 -4.39 7.68
C PRO A 54 -4.57 -5.14 6.97
N SER A 55 -4.73 -6.42 7.31
CA SER A 55 -5.94 -7.16 6.98
C SER A 55 -7.06 -6.26 7.44
N GLN A 56 -7.89 -5.78 6.52
CA GLN A 56 -9.13 -5.15 6.95
C GLN A 56 -9.75 -6.11 7.98
N PRO A 57 -10.25 -5.64 9.14
CA PRO A 57 -11.29 -6.39 9.79
C PRO A 57 -12.30 -6.63 8.67
N THR A 58 -12.46 -7.90 8.35
CA THR A 58 -13.39 -8.38 7.34
C THR A 58 -14.64 -7.50 7.42
N LEU A 59 -15.04 -6.86 6.33
CA LEU A 59 -16.46 -6.49 6.14
C LEU A 59 -17.31 -7.77 5.94
N LEU A 60 -16.92 -8.86 6.61
CA LEU A 60 -17.35 -10.25 6.57
C LEU A 60 -16.90 -10.93 7.90
N SER A 61 -17.08 -10.26 9.04
CA SER A 61 -17.89 -10.94 10.04
C SER A 61 -19.29 -10.50 9.61
N ASP A 62 -20.09 -11.30 8.90
CA ASP A 62 -20.83 -12.40 9.52
C ASP A 62 -21.03 -12.19 11.03
N GLU A 63 -21.39 -10.96 11.43
CA GLU A 63 -22.55 -10.84 12.29
C GLU A 63 -23.72 -11.43 11.47
N GLU A 64 -23.80 -12.76 11.49
CA GLU A 64 -25.04 -13.49 11.35
C GLU A 64 -26.09 -12.67 12.12
N LEU A 65 -26.99 -11.99 11.40
CA LEU A 65 -28.17 -11.44 12.04
C LEU A 65 -28.84 -12.63 12.74
N PRO A 66 -29.05 -12.60 14.07
CA PRO A 66 -29.75 -13.68 14.73
C PRO A 66 -31.14 -13.78 14.10
N ILE A 67 -31.43 -14.90 13.44
CA ILE A 67 -32.81 -15.21 13.05
C ILE A 67 -33.53 -15.47 14.37
N ASP A 68 -34.25 -14.46 14.85
CA ASP A 68 -35.18 -14.60 15.96
C ASP A 68 -36.26 -15.58 15.51
N THR A 69 -36.11 -16.84 15.91
CA THR A 69 -37.14 -17.86 15.70
C THR A 69 -38.11 -17.74 16.87
N ARG A 70 -39.20 -17.01 16.65
CA ARG A 70 -40.38 -17.09 17.50
C ARG A 70 -41.68 -17.04 16.70
#